data_AF-A0A7V7DUI6-F1
#
_entry.id   AF-A0A7V7DUI6-F1
#
_cell.length_a   1.000
_cell.length_b   1.000
_cell.length_c   1.000
_cell.angle_alpha   90.00
_cell.angle_beta   90.00
_cell.angle_gamma   90.00
#
_symmetry.space_group_name_H-M   'P 1'
#
loop_
_entity.id
_entity.type
_entity.pdbx_description
1 polymer ?
#
loop_
_entity_poly.entity_id
_entity_poly.type
_entity_poly.pdbx_seq_one_letter_code
_entity_poly.pdbx_strand_id
1 'polypeptide(L)'
;MSYAAIATTTIVFVFTCKIILSLGVGDVEVVAKVMCYYMHERLLSFISFGKKEHLLSSLPVERPLNEQDMQTIKDKLQELGYIHED
;
A
#
# COMPACT_ATOMS: atom_id res chain seq x y z
N MET A 1 2.44 -12.77 17.38
CA MET A 1 3.20 -13.82 16.65
C MET A 1 2.25 -14.49 15.66
N SER A 2 2.49 -14.34 14.36
CA SER A 2 1.63 -14.86 13.29
C SER A 2 1.64 -16.40 13.26
N TYR A 3 0.46 -17.02 13.12
CA TYR A 3 0.24 -18.48 13.07
C TYR A 3 1.19 -19.24 12.13
N ALA A 4 1.56 -18.62 11.00
CA ALA A 4 2.51 -19.20 10.05
C ALA A 4 3.90 -19.45 10.68
N ALA A 5 4.40 -18.52 11.49
CA ALA A 5 5.73 -18.65 12.11
C ALA A 5 5.76 -19.78 13.15
N ILE A 6 4.65 -19.95 13.88
CA ILE A 6 4.49 -21.02 14.87
C ILE A 6 4.41 -22.38 14.16
N ALA A 7 3.68 -22.47 13.05
CA ALA A 7 3.57 -23.69 12.25
C ALA A 7 4.92 -24.12 11.66
N THR A 8 5.66 -23.21 11.01
CA THR A 8 6.99 -23.50 10.43
C THR A 8 7.97 -23.96 11.52
N THR A 9 8.04 -23.22 12.64
CA THR A 9 8.94 -23.55 13.77
C THR A 9 8.63 -24.94 14.34
N THR A 10 7.35 -25.27 14.48
CA THR A 10 6.88 -26.58 15.00
C THR A 10 7.21 -27.72 14.03
N ILE A 11 7.00 -27.54 12.72
CA ILE A 11 7.30 -28.56 11.70
C ILE A 11 8.80 -28.86 11.68
N VAL A 12 9.65 -27.84 11.69
CA VAL A 12 11.11 -28.01 11.69
C VAL A 12 11.61 -28.66 12.99
N PHE A 13 10.99 -28.32 14.12
CA PHE A 13 11.29 -28.93 15.41
C PHE A 13 10.99 -30.43 15.44
N VAL A 14 9.81 -30.83 14.96
CA VAL A 14 9.36 -32.23 14.91
C VAL A 14 10.21 -33.07 13.96
N PHE A 15 10.65 -32.52 12.83
CA PHE A 15 11.49 -33.26 11.87
C PHE A 15 12.96 -33.36 12.26
N THR A 16 13.51 -32.36 12.97
CA THR A 16 14.95 -32.24 13.18
C THR A 16 15.40 -32.70 14.57
N CYS A 17 14.51 -32.68 15.57
CA CYS A 17 14.81 -33.03 16.98
C CYS A 17 16.08 -32.34 17.56
N LYS A 18 16.52 -31.24 16.93
CA LYS A 18 17.62 -30.36 17.38
C LYS A 18 17.10 -28.93 17.38
N ILE A 19 16.91 -28.39 18.57
CA ILE A 19 16.35 -27.05 18.84
C ILE A 19 17.09 -25.94 18.07
N ILE A 20 18.40 -26.11 17.87
CA ILE A 20 19.30 -25.14 17.23
C ILE A 20 18.91 -24.85 15.78
N LEU A 21 18.41 -25.84 15.02
CA LEU A 21 17.97 -25.65 13.63
C LEU A 21 16.58 -24.98 13.55
N SER A 22 15.67 -25.31 14.47
CA SER A 22 14.34 -24.70 14.53
C SER A 22 14.41 -23.21 14.89
N LEU A 23 15.32 -22.83 15.80
CA LEU A 23 15.57 -21.43 16.15
C LEU A 23 16.12 -20.64 14.95
N GLY A 24 17.12 -21.20 14.25
CA GLY A 24 17.71 -20.56 13.07
C GLY A 24 16.70 -20.34 11.93
N VAL A 25 15.77 -21.28 11.71
CA VAL A 25 14.70 -21.11 10.70
C VAL A 25 13.72 -19.99 11.11
N GLY A 26 13.38 -19.89 12.39
CA GLY A 26 12.53 -18.80 12.89
C GLY A 26 13.14 -17.42 12.63
N ASP A 27 14.42 -17.25 12.95
CA ASP A 27 15.15 -16.00 12.69
C ASP A 27 15.23 -15.68 11.18
N VAL A 28 15.57 -16.67 10.36
CA VAL A 28 15.63 -16.49 8.90
C VAL A 28 14.26 -16.15 8.32
N GLU A 29 13.16 -16.71 8.84
CA GLU A 29 11.80 -16.38 8.38
C GLU A 29 11.44 -14.92 8.67
N VAL A 30 11.78 -14.41 9.86
CA VAL A 30 11.52 -13.01 10.23
C VAL A 30 12.35 -12.08 9.34
N VAL A 31 13.64 -12.38 9.15
CA VAL A 31 14.52 -11.60 8.26
C VAL A 31 14.03 -11.63 6.82
N ALA A 32 13.60 -12.80 6.31
CA ALA A 32 13.06 -12.95 4.97
C ALA A 32 11.76 -12.15 4.78
N LYS A 33 10.85 -12.15 5.77
CA LYS A 33 9.63 -11.33 5.73
C LYS A 33 9.94 -9.84 5.67
N VAL A 34 10.88 -9.37 6.48
CA VAL A 34 11.29 -7.96 6.51
C VAL A 34 11.95 -7.58 5.17
N MET A 35 12.86 -8.41 4.65
CA MET A 35 13.47 -8.20 3.33
C MET A 35 12.43 -8.17 2.21
N CYS A 36 11.49 -9.12 2.19
CA CYS A 36 10.47 -9.20 1.17
C CYS A 36 9.52 -8.00 1.22
N TYR A 37 9.13 -7.55 2.43
CA TYR A 37 8.32 -6.34 2.61
C TYR A 37 9.06 -5.09 2.12
N TYR A 38 10.33 -4.94 2.50
CA TYR A 38 11.17 -3.82 2.06
C TYR A 38 11.33 -3.79 0.53
N MET A 39 11.60 -4.94 -0.09
CA MET A 39 11.70 -5.04 -1.55
C MET A 39 10.36 -4.77 -2.23
N HIS A 40 9.24 -5.25 -1.69
CA HIS A 40 7.90 -5.02 -2.22
C HIS A 40 7.57 -3.53 -2.26
N GLU A 41 7.78 -2.79 -1.17
CA GLU A 41 7.54 -1.35 -1.11
C GLU A 41 8.49 -0.56 -2.03
N ARG A 42 9.76 -0.97 -2.11
CA ARG A 42 10.75 -0.39 -3.04
C ARG A 42 10.36 -0.61 -4.50
N LEU A 43 9.85 -1.79 -4.85
CA LEU A 43 9.34 -2.09 -6.19
C LEU A 43 8.09 -1.28 -6.51
N LEU A 44 7.21 -1.09 -5.54
CA LEU A 44 6.00 -0.27 -5.69
C LEU A 44 6.31 1.23 -5.85
N SER A 45 7.48 1.68 -5.39
CA SER A 45 7.99 3.02 -5.72
C SER A 45 8.50 3.12 -7.16
N PHE A 46 8.95 2.01 -7.75
CA PHE A 46 9.49 1.95 -9.11
C PHE A 46 8.40 1.73 -10.16
N ILE A 47 7.41 0.92 -9.79
CA ILE A 47 6.18 0.67 -10.54
C ILE A 47 5.14 1.64 -9.99
N SER A 48 4.84 2.72 -10.73
CA SER A 48 3.81 3.72 -10.40
C SER A 48 2.37 3.13 -10.44
N PHE A 49 2.16 1.98 -9.79
CA PHE A 49 0.91 1.24 -9.74
C PHE A 49 0.16 1.68 -8.49
N GLY A 50 -0.55 2.80 -8.62
CA GLY A 50 -1.25 3.38 -7.48
C GLY A 50 -1.54 4.87 -7.57
N LYS A 51 -1.05 5.59 -8.59
CA LYS A 51 -1.72 6.82 -8.99
C LYS A 51 -3.06 6.39 -9.58
N LYS A 52 -4.07 6.22 -8.72
CA LYS A 52 -5.44 6.44 -9.14
C LYS A 52 -5.41 7.87 -9.67
N GLU A 53 -5.30 8.01 -10.97
CA GLU A 53 -5.48 9.27 -11.65
C GLU A 53 -6.90 9.68 -11.30
N HIS A 54 -7.00 10.45 -10.22
CA HIS A 54 -8.22 11.16 -9.95
C HIS A 54 -8.48 11.96 -11.23
N LEU A 55 -9.69 11.88 -11.77
CA LEU A 55 -10.02 12.51 -13.05
C LEU A 55 -9.81 14.03 -13.00
N LEU A 56 -9.72 14.62 -11.80
CA LEU A 56 -9.35 16.03 -11.59
C LEU A 56 -7.84 16.30 -11.54
N SER A 57 -6.98 15.28 -11.41
CA SER A 57 -5.52 15.42 -11.41
C SER A 57 -4.93 15.70 -12.79
N SER A 58 -5.69 15.44 -13.85
CA SER A 58 -5.32 15.81 -15.23
C SER A 58 -5.66 17.27 -15.55
N LEU A 59 -6.37 17.98 -14.68
CA LEU A 59 -6.60 19.41 -14.85
C LEU A 59 -5.32 20.17 -14.45
N PRO A 60 -4.69 20.90 -15.37
CA PRO A 60 -3.50 21.70 -15.05
C PRO A 60 -3.90 22.81 -14.08
N VAL A 61 -3.48 22.70 -12.82
CA VAL A 61 -3.66 23.75 -11.82
C VAL A 61 -2.55 24.78 -12.02
N GLU A 62 -2.71 25.63 -13.05
CA GLU A 62 -1.73 26.68 -13.41
C GLU A 62 -1.63 27.79 -12.34
N ARG A 63 -2.62 27.90 -11.45
CA ARG A 63 -2.67 28.94 -10.40
C ARG A 63 -3.38 28.47 -9.13
N PRO A 64 -3.00 28.97 -7.94
CA PRO A 64 -3.75 28.69 -6.71
C PRO A 64 -5.20 29.21 -6.83
N LEU A 65 -6.15 28.43 -6.29
CA LEU A 65 -7.60 28.71 -6.38
C LEU A 65 -7.93 30.14 -5.92
N ASN A 66 -8.58 30.92 -6.78
CA ASN A 66 -9.18 32.20 -6.45
C ASN A 66 -10.68 32.02 -6.20
N GLU A 67 -11.30 32.94 -5.47
CA GLU A 67 -12.71 32.89 -5.05
C GLU A 67 -13.68 32.87 -6.24
N GLN A 68 -13.29 33.46 -7.37
CA GLN A 68 -14.04 33.43 -8.63
C GLN A 68 -14.06 32.04 -9.29
N ASP A 69 -12.92 31.31 -9.25
CA ASP A 69 -12.80 29.98 -9.84
C ASP A 69 -13.66 28.94 -9.08
N MET A 70 -13.95 29.20 -7.79
CA MET A 70 -14.82 28.36 -6.96
C MET A 70 -16.25 28.26 -7.54
N GLN A 71 -16.78 29.38 -8.06
CA GLN A 71 -18.11 29.41 -8.66
C GLN A 71 -18.15 28.61 -9.96
N THR A 72 -17.11 28.75 -10.80
CA THR A 72 -16.99 27.98 -12.05
C THR A 72 -16.82 26.48 -11.79
N ILE A 73 -16.10 26.09 -10.75
CA ILE A 73 -15.94 24.69 -10.37
C ILE A 73 -17.27 24.09 -9.90
N LYS A 74 -18.05 24.82 -9.09
CA LYS A 74 -19.38 24.35 -8.64
C LYS A 74 -20.34 24.12 -9.80
N ASP A 75 -20.39 25.06 -10.75
CA ASP A 75 -21.19 24.94 -11.97
C ASP A 75 -20.83 23.68 -12.78
N LYS A 76 -19.52 23.44 -12.99
CA LYS A 76 -19.05 22.23 -13.69
C LYS A 76 -19.29 20.94 -12.93
N LEU A 77 -19.17 20.96 -11.60
CA LEU A 77 -19.47 19.79 -10.77
C LEU A 77 -20.96 19.47 -10.73
N GLN A 78 -21.83 20.48 -10.86
CA GLN A 78 -23.27 20.32 -11.01
C GLN A 78 -23.61 19.71 -12.38
N GLU A 79 -22.99 20.17 -13.46
CA GLU A 79 -23.16 19.60 -14.82
C GLU A 79 -22.73 18.12 -14.87
N LEU A 80 -21.66 17.76 -14.14
CA LEU A 80 -21.16 16.39 -14.02
C LEU A 80 -21.94 15.52 -13.04
N GLY A 81 -22.97 16.06 -12.37
CA GLY A 81 -23.85 15.33 -11.46
C GLY A 81 -23.22 14.94 -10.12
N TYR A 82 -22.07 15.54 -9.75
CA TYR A 82 -21.40 15.28 -8.47
C TYR A 82 -22.02 16.06 -7.30
N ILE A 83 -22.68 17.18 -7.58
CA ILE A 83 -23.42 17.98 -6.60
C ILE A 83 -24.83 18.17 -7.13
N HIS A 84 -25.83 17.85 -6.31
CA HIS A 84 -27.20 18.32 -6.50
C HIS A 84 -27.37 19.52 -5.58
N GLU A 85 -27.66 20.70 -6.13
CA GLU A 85 -28.18 21.80 -5.32
C GLU A 85 -29.58 21.40 -4.83
N ASP A 86 -29.73 21.28 -3.51
CA ASP A 86 -31.02 21.26 -2.81
C ASP A 86 -31.58 22.69 -2.71
#